data_AF-A0A2V0PNI2-F1
#
_entry.id   AF-A0A2V0PNI2-F1
#
_cell.length_a   1.000
_cell.length_b   1.000
_cell.length_c   1.000
_cell.angle_alpha   90.00
_cell.angle_beta   90.00
_cell.angle_gamma   90.00
#
_symmetry.space_group_name_H-M   'P 1'
#
loop_
_entity.id
_entity.type
_entity.pdbx_description
1 polymer ?
#
loop_
_entity_poly.entity_id
_entity_poly.type
_entity_poly.pdbx_seq_one_letter_code
_entity_poly.pdbx_strand_id
1 'polypeptide(L)'
;MHTSVGHPRPFTARGPHPAGCSHNVRAAPPAWRVHAAKRAAKSPLADPMLRAQDLLVSGEVAEGTITAFNKGGLIVELDGEDLKAREELVLSERQARAAEALARLSEGEVVRGEVVRLEDYGAIVALLDDKCTPMGLQGLVHKKELSWDMVMTVEDVVRLGQVVDVKVIGVDRTRRNVSLSLRALKADPLMETIENQEWRATSEVPAEIVKIVSVLMSTAGISDVRPGRQAEEKSTVAQDLELYLTKVELPGGFALVVRSGRVLQELVVDTSLSRDDMKKALTRVLSRVR
;
A
#
# COMPACT_ATOMS: atom_id res chain seq x y z
N MET A 1 -34.73 -30.37 -68.27
CA MET A 1 -34.58 -31.18 -67.04
C MET A 1 -34.75 -30.21 -65.86
N HIS A 2 -35.96 -29.77 -65.49
CA HIS A 2 -36.91 -30.43 -64.55
C HIS A 2 -36.19 -31.01 -63.31
N THR A 3 -36.53 -30.77 -62.05
CA THR A 3 -37.51 -29.93 -61.32
C THR A 3 -37.25 -30.19 -59.81
N SER A 4 -37.75 -29.30 -58.95
CA SER A 4 -38.32 -29.59 -57.61
C SER A 4 -37.40 -29.80 -56.39
N VAL A 5 -37.46 -28.77 -55.53
CA VAL A 5 -37.73 -28.76 -54.07
C VAL A 5 -38.15 -30.10 -53.43
N GLY A 6 -37.67 -30.36 -52.22
CA GLY A 6 -38.28 -31.32 -51.28
C GLY A 6 -37.59 -31.41 -49.92
N HIS A 7 -38.20 -30.82 -48.88
CA HIS A 7 -38.00 -31.24 -47.49
C HIS A 7 -38.45 -32.70 -47.31
N PRO A 8 -37.86 -33.42 -46.34
CA PRO A 8 -38.71 -34.15 -45.40
C PRO A 8 -38.27 -34.06 -43.93
N ARG A 9 -39.30 -34.17 -43.09
CA ARG A 9 -39.34 -34.08 -41.63
C ARG A 9 -38.55 -35.21 -40.95
N PRO A 10 -38.07 -35.03 -39.70
CA PRO A 10 -37.49 -36.12 -38.92
C PRO A 10 -38.56 -37.13 -38.49
N PHE A 11 -38.29 -38.40 -38.79
CA PHE A 11 -39.08 -39.55 -38.37
C PHE A 11 -38.87 -39.82 -36.89
N THR A 12 -39.99 -39.96 -36.17
CA THR A 12 -40.06 -40.51 -34.82
C THR A 12 -40.25 -42.02 -34.90
N ALA A 13 -39.54 -42.78 -34.06
CA ALA A 13 -39.97 -44.09 -33.62
C ALA A 13 -39.51 -44.30 -32.17
N ARG A 14 -40.47 -44.56 -31.30
CA ARG A 14 -40.36 -44.64 -29.84
C ARG A 14 -40.00 -46.04 -29.38
N GLY A 15 -39.36 -46.09 -28.22
CA GLY A 15 -39.57 -47.12 -27.20
C GLY A 15 -38.32 -47.41 -26.36
N PRO A 16 -38.42 -47.72 -25.05
CA PRO A 16 -39.39 -47.28 -24.04
C PRO A 16 -38.70 -46.50 -22.89
N HIS A 17 -39.50 -45.73 -22.14
CA HIS A 17 -39.10 -45.08 -20.89
C HIS A 17 -38.73 -46.09 -19.80
N PRO A 18 -37.70 -45.79 -19.00
CA PRO A 18 -37.77 -45.93 -17.55
C PRO A 18 -37.79 -44.56 -16.87
N ALA A 19 -38.49 -44.54 -15.75
CA ALA A 19 -38.80 -43.38 -14.94
C ALA A 19 -37.58 -42.84 -14.16
N GLY A 20 -37.65 -41.55 -13.81
CA GLY A 20 -37.01 -41.01 -12.61
C GLY A 20 -35.58 -40.49 -12.76
N CYS A 21 -35.42 -39.31 -13.37
CA CYS A 21 -34.29 -38.44 -13.03
C CYS A 21 -34.54 -37.83 -11.65
N SER A 22 -34.20 -38.55 -10.58
CA SER A 22 -33.96 -37.92 -9.28
C SER A 22 -32.66 -37.14 -9.37
N HIS A 23 -32.73 -35.87 -8.97
CA HIS A 23 -31.55 -35.05 -8.74
C HIS A 23 -30.72 -35.74 -7.66
N ASN A 24 -29.59 -36.33 -8.06
CA ASN A 24 -28.67 -36.91 -7.10
C ASN A 24 -27.96 -35.76 -6.38
N VAL A 25 -28.51 -35.43 -5.21
CA VAL A 25 -27.87 -34.61 -4.17
C VAL A 25 -26.54 -35.29 -3.85
N ARG A 26 -25.43 -34.71 -4.32
CA ARG A 26 -24.12 -35.05 -3.78
C ARG A 26 -24.15 -34.70 -2.28
N ALA A 27 -23.82 -35.68 -1.45
CA ALA A 27 -23.66 -35.49 -0.01
C ALA A 27 -22.79 -34.25 0.27
N ALA A 28 -23.26 -33.40 1.17
CA ALA A 28 -22.56 -32.19 1.58
C ALA A 28 -21.17 -32.55 2.13
N PRO A 29 -20.09 -31.87 1.71
CA PRO A 29 -18.79 -31.98 2.37
C PRO A 29 -18.90 -31.47 3.83
N PRO A 30 -18.03 -31.94 4.74
CA PRO A 30 -18.07 -31.52 6.14
C PRO A 30 -17.87 -30.00 6.28
N ALA A 31 -18.49 -29.45 7.33
CA ALA A 31 -18.62 -28.03 7.66
C ALA A 31 -17.43 -27.13 7.24
N TRP A 32 -17.76 -26.03 6.56
CA TRP A 32 -16.78 -25.01 6.15
C TRP A 32 -16.68 -23.96 7.26
N ARG A 33 -15.46 -23.51 7.62
CA ARG A 33 -15.27 -22.36 8.53
C ARG A 33 -15.29 -21.06 7.76
N VAL A 34 -15.91 -20.05 8.33
CA VAL A 34 -16.13 -18.74 7.71
C VAL A 34 -15.73 -17.64 8.70
N HIS A 35 -15.28 -16.48 8.21
CA HIS A 35 -14.86 -15.33 9.03
C HIS A 35 -15.78 -14.12 8.76
N ALA A 36 -16.34 -13.46 9.78
CA ALA A 36 -17.51 -12.59 9.66
C ALA A 36 -17.51 -11.40 10.66
N ALA A 37 -17.40 -10.17 10.15
CA ALA A 37 -17.26 -8.92 10.92
C ALA A 37 -18.60 -8.17 11.16
N LYS A 38 -18.73 -7.47 12.30
CA LYS A 38 -19.98 -6.83 12.77
C LYS A 38 -20.16 -5.40 12.22
N ARG A 39 -21.40 -4.91 12.16
CA ARG A 39 -21.78 -3.55 11.74
C ARG A 39 -22.26 -2.73 12.95
N ALA A 40 -21.87 -1.46 13.04
CA ALA A 40 -22.38 -0.54 14.06
C ALA A 40 -23.77 0.00 13.66
N ALA A 41 -24.73 -0.01 14.59
CA ALA A 41 -26.14 0.21 14.31
C ALA A 41 -26.54 1.70 14.13
N LYS A 42 -27.61 1.87 13.33
CA LYS A 42 -28.46 3.06 13.06
C LYS A 42 -27.85 4.20 12.22
N SER A 43 -28.10 4.14 10.91
CA SER A 43 -28.34 5.33 10.09
C SER A 43 -29.51 5.06 9.13
N PRO A 44 -30.51 5.94 9.02
CA PRO A 44 -31.71 5.70 8.23
C PRO A 44 -31.40 5.75 6.74
N LEU A 45 -31.92 4.77 5.99
CA LEU A 45 -31.78 4.69 4.53
C LEU A 45 -32.29 5.98 3.86
N ALA A 46 -31.40 6.71 3.19
CA ALA A 46 -31.76 7.75 2.23
C ALA A 46 -30.76 7.90 1.08
N ASP A 47 -29.91 6.90 0.80
CA ASP A 47 -28.99 6.98 -0.33
C ASP A 47 -28.71 5.60 -0.96
N PRO A 48 -29.13 5.34 -2.22
CA PRO A 48 -28.91 4.06 -2.90
C PRO A 48 -27.44 3.80 -3.33
N MET A 49 -26.48 4.63 -2.88
CA MET A 49 -25.07 4.54 -3.27
C MET A 49 -24.09 4.32 -2.10
N LEU A 50 -24.50 3.69 -1.00
CA LEU A 50 -23.55 3.26 0.03
C LEU A 50 -22.75 2.03 -0.43
N ARG A 51 -21.43 2.16 -0.46
CA ARG A 51 -20.51 1.05 -0.75
C ARG A 51 -20.31 0.22 0.53
N ALA A 52 -20.21 -1.11 0.39
CA ALA A 52 -20.02 -2.05 1.50
C ALA A 52 -18.82 -1.76 2.44
N GLN A 53 -17.87 -0.92 1.98
CA GLN A 53 -16.72 -0.44 2.75
C GLN A 53 -17.09 0.47 3.93
N ASP A 54 -18.25 1.13 3.91
CA ASP A 54 -18.66 2.10 4.95
C ASP A 54 -19.38 1.44 6.14
N LEU A 55 -19.52 0.10 6.13
CA LEU A 55 -20.41 -0.65 7.03
C LEU A 55 -19.68 -1.65 7.95
N LEU A 56 -18.36 -1.79 7.82
CA LEU A 56 -17.60 -2.81 8.55
C LEU A 56 -16.88 -2.18 9.75
N VAL A 57 -17.38 -2.44 10.96
CA VAL A 57 -16.71 -2.05 12.21
C VAL A 57 -16.41 -3.31 13.00
N SER A 58 -15.13 -3.67 13.03
CA SER A 58 -14.51 -4.75 13.81
C SER A 58 -14.65 -6.17 13.25
N GLY A 59 -13.47 -6.76 13.01
CA GLY A 59 -13.26 -8.10 12.45
C GLY A 59 -13.49 -9.21 13.47
N GLU A 60 -14.75 -9.50 13.79
CA GLU A 60 -15.11 -10.76 14.41
C GLU A 60 -15.09 -11.91 13.37
N VAL A 61 -15.02 -13.15 13.86
CA VAL A 61 -14.95 -14.39 13.08
C VAL A 61 -16.04 -15.30 13.61
N ALA A 62 -16.94 -15.78 12.75
CA ALA A 62 -18.04 -16.66 13.16
C ALA A 62 -18.15 -17.86 12.20
N GLU A 63 -18.13 -19.07 12.77
CA GLU A 63 -18.29 -20.32 12.02
C GLU A 63 -19.77 -20.59 11.69
N GLY A 64 -20.06 -21.07 10.49
CA GLY A 64 -21.43 -21.48 10.11
C GLY A 64 -21.49 -22.34 8.86
N THR A 65 -22.67 -22.90 8.63
CA THR A 65 -22.96 -23.85 7.55
C THR A 65 -23.52 -23.12 6.34
N ILE A 66 -22.93 -23.34 5.16
CA ILE A 66 -23.43 -22.76 3.90
C ILE A 66 -24.73 -23.50 3.51
N THR A 67 -25.84 -22.78 3.40
CA THR A 67 -27.15 -23.36 3.11
C THR A 67 -27.63 -23.12 1.69
N ALA A 68 -27.16 -22.05 1.03
CA ALA A 68 -27.57 -21.75 -0.34
C ALA A 68 -26.58 -20.84 -1.08
N PHE A 69 -26.70 -20.84 -2.41
CA PHE A 69 -25.93 -20.00 -3.34
C PHE A 69 -26.90 -19.22 -4.23
N ASN A 70 -26.64 -17.94 -4.47
CA ASN A 70 -27.36 -17.16 -5.48
C ASN A 70 -26.36 -16.38 -6.38
N LYS A 71 -26.88 -15.71 -7.43
CA LYS A 71 -26.04 -14.92 -8.35
C LYS A 71 -25.31 -13.73 -7.68
N GLY A 72 -25.58 -13.44 -6.41
CA GLY A 72 -25.03 -12.31 -5.64
C GLY A 72 -24.26 -12.69 -4.37
N GLY A 73 -24.10 -13.97 -4.02
CA GLY A 73 -23.33 -14.37 -2.83
C GLY A 73 -23.67 -15.73 -2.22
N LEU A 74 -23.01 -16.02 -1.10
CA LEU A 74 -23.17 -17.20 -0.25
C LEU A 74 -24.17 -16.90 0.88
N ILE A 75 -25.09 -17.83 1.16
CA ILE A 75 -25.96 -17.78 2.34
C ILE A 75 -25.37 -18.74 3.37
N VAL A 76 -24.97 -18.19 4.53
CA VAL A 76 -24.38 -18.95 5.65
C VAL A 76 -25.34 -18.88 6.84
N GLU A 77 -25.70 -20.04 7.38
CA GLU A 77 -26.46 -20.21 8.61
C GLU A 77 -25.48 -20.47 9.76
N LEU A 78 -25.42 -19.56 10.74
CA LEU A 78 -24.55 -19.69 11.92
C LEU A 78 -25.30 -20.50 12.99
N ASP A 79 -24.64 -21.47 13.63
CA ASP A 79 -25.24 -22.29 14.69
C ASP A 79 -25.24 -21.53 16.03
N GLY A 80 -26.41 -21.06 16.49
CA GLY A 80 -26.59 -20.44 17.82
C GLY A 80 -27.91 -19.68 17.99
N GLU A 81 -28.41 -19.54 19.23
CA GLU A 81 -29.66 -18.84 19.63
C GLU A 81 -29.71 -17.32 19.33
N ASP A 82 -28.82 -16.79 18.49
CA ASP A 82 -28.75 -15.38 18.12
C ASP A 82 -29.47 -15.08 16.79
N LEU A 83 -30.70 -15.58 16.67
CA LEU A 83 -31.60 -15.43 15.50
C LEU A 83 -32.10 -14.00 15.25
N LYS A 84 -31.51 -12.97 15.88
CA LYS A 84 -31.88 -11.55 15.67
C LYS A 84 -30.90 -10.73 14.81
N ALA A 85 -29.76 -11.28 14.41
CA ALA A 85 -28.81 -10.59 13.53
C ALA A 85 -28.98 -11.03 12.06
N ARG A 86 -30.19 -10.86 11.53
CA ARG A 86 -30.47 -11.11 10.11
C ARG A 86 -30.11 -9.85 9.32
N GLU A 87 -29.03 -9.92 8.55
CA GLU A 87 -28.82 -9.35 7.19
C GLU A 87 -27.34 -8.97 6.97
N GLU A 88 -26.81 -9.43 5.82
CA GLU A 88 -25.51 -9.08 5.20
C GLU A 88 -24.22 -9.73 5.76
N LEU A 89 -24.00 -11.01 5.45
CA LEU A 89 -22.66 -11.58 5.34
C LEU A 89 -22.29 -11.74 3.86
N VAL A 90 -21.56 -10.78 3.31
CA VAL A 90 -20.97 -10.89 1.96
C VAL A 90 -19.53 -11.39 2.09
N LEU A 91 -19.32 -12.65 1.72
CA LEU A 91 -18.03 -13.33 1.76
C LEU A 91 -17.44 -13.37 0.35
N SER A 92 -16.77 -12.29 -0.06
CA SER A 92 -15.85 -12.43 -1.18
C SER A 92 -14.59 -13.12 -0.65
N GLU A 93 -14.23 -14.27 -1.21
CA GLU A 93 -12.93 -14.93 -0.98
C GLU A 93 -11.77 -13.93 -1.07
N ARG A 94 -11.90 -12.95 -1.97
CA ARG A 94 -10.92 -11.87 -2.18
C ARG A 94 -10.78 -10.95 -0.97
N GLN A 95 -11.87 -10.65 -0.26
CA GLN A 95 -11.86 -9.81 0.94
C GLN A 95 -11.30 -10.55 2.15
N ALA A 96 -11.60 -11.85 2.29
CA ALA A 96 -11.03 -12.67 3.35
C ALA A 96 -9.49 -12.77 3.21
N ARG A 97 -9.01 -13.07 2.00
CA ARG A 97 -7.56 -13.09 1.70
C ARG A 97 -6.91 -11.73 1.97
N ALA A 98 -7.55 -10.64 1.56
CA ALA A 98 -7.03 -9.29 1.79
C ALA A 98 -6.91 -8.94 3.28
N ALA A 99 -7.90 -9.33 4.08
CA ALA A 99 -7.89 -9.10 5.53
C ALA A 99 -6.78 -9.90 6.23
N GLU A 100 -6.61 -11.17 5.84
CA GLU A 100 -5.53 -12.02 6.36
C GLU A 100 -4.15 -11.48 5.98
N ALA A 101 -3.97 -11.05 4.73
CA ALA A 101 -2.73 -10.45 4.26
C ALA A 101 -2.39 -9.16 5.02
N LEU A 102 -3.38 -8.29 5.23
CA LEU A 102 -3.21 -7.04 5.96
C LEU A 102 -2.85 -7.26 7.44
N ALA A 103 -3.33 -8.36 8.04
CA ALA A 103 -2.97 -8.74 9.41
C ALA A 103 -1.53 -9.25 9.52
N ARG A 104 -1.00 -9.87 8.47
CA ARG A 104 0.38 -10.38 8.41
C ARG A 104 1.41 -9.30 8.09
N LEU A 105 1.05 -8.32 7.26
CA LEU A 105 1.98 -7.31 6.79
C LEU A 105 2.46 -6.39 7.92
N SER A 106 3.77 -6.16 7.89
CA SER A 106 4.47 -5.26 8.79
C SER A 106 5.20 -4.15 8.04
N GLU A 107 5.31 -2.97 8.65
CA GLU A 107 6.09 -1.88 8.08
C GLU A 107 7.58 -2.26 8.03
N GLY A 108 8.22 -2.00 6.89
CA GLY A 108 9.61 -2.35 6.62
C GLY A 108 9.81 -3.70 5.93
N GLU A 109 8.77 -4.54 5.83
CA GLU A 109 8.81 -5.82 5.15
C GLU A 109 8.96 -5.67 3.63
N VAL A 110 9.66 -6.61 2.99
CA VAL A 110 9.80 -6.67 1.53
C VAL A 110 8.88 -7.76 0.99
N VAL A 111 8.03 -7.40 0.04
CA VAL A 111 6.99 -8.25 -0.51
C VAL A 111 7.03 -8.18 -2.03
N ARG A 112 6.70 -9.28 -2.71
CA ARG A 112 6.53 -9.29 -4.16
C ARG A 112 5.15 -8.77 -4.55
N GLY A 113 5.09 -8.06 -5.66
CA GLY A 113 3.83 -7.54 -6.18
C GLY A 113 3.81 -7.42 -7.70
N GLU A 114 2.63 -7.53 -8.28
CA GLU A 114 2.40 -7.34 -9.71
C GLU A 114 1.76 -5.97 -9.97
N VAL A 115 2.33 -5.21 -10.91
CA VAL A 115 1.79 -3.91 -11.32
C VAL A 115 0.48 -4.12 -12.07
N VAL A 116 -0.65 -3.80 -11.45
CA VAL A 116 -1.98 -3.98 -12.05
C VAL A 116 -2.48 -2.74 -12.77
N ARG A 117 -1.99 -1.56 -12.37
CA ARG A 117 -2.42 -0.28 -12.95
C ARG A 117 -1.35 0.79 -12.77
N LEU A 118 -1.22 1.64 -13.78
CA LEU A 118 -0.36 2.81 -13.77
C LEU A 118 -1.24 4.05 -13.78
N GLU A 119 -0.84 5.06 -13.01
CA GLU A 119 -1.51 6.35 -12.88
C GLU A 119 -0.42 7.44 -12.90
N ASP A 120 -0.76 8.68 -13.25
CA ASP A 120 0.23 9.78 -13.33
C ASP A 120 0.98 10.02 -12.00
N TYR A 121 0.31 9.74 -10.88
CA TYR A 121 0.85 9.93 -9.54
C TYR A 121 1.56 8.69 -8.96
N GLY A 122 1.49 7.52 -9.60
CA GLY A 122 2.08 6.30 -9.07
C GLY A 122 1.63 5.00 -9.74
N ALA A 123 2.04 3.87 -9.17
CA ALA A 123 1.68 2.54 -9.64
C ALA A 123 0.91 1.77 -8.56
N ILE A 124 -0.17 1.11 -8.96
CA ILE A 124 -0.93 0.22 -8.09
C ILE A 124 -0.40 -1.20 -8.28
N VAL A 125 0.03 -1.78 -7.18
CA VAL A 125 0.69 -3.09 -7.14
C VAL A 125 -0.17 -4.05 -6.32
N ALA A 126 -0.58 -5.16 -6.93
CA ALA A 126 -1.24 -6.25 -6.23
C ALA A 126 -0.20 -7.11 -5.52
N LEU A 127 -0.34 -7.27 -4.21
CA LEU A 127 0.61 -8.03 -3.42
C LEU A 127 0.43 -9.54 -3.66
N LEU A 128 1.56 -10.22 -3.80
CA LEU A 128 1.67 -11.64 -4.08
C LEU A 128 2.22 -12.38 -2.87
N ASP A 129 1.71 -13.58 -2.62
CA ASP A 129 2.28 -14.51 -1.65
C ASP A 129 3.53 -15.23 -2.17
N ASP A 130 4.12 -16.06 -1.31
CA ASP A 130 5.31 -16.86 -1.64
C ASP A 130 5.11 -17.79 -2.85
N LYS A 131 3.85 -18.08 -3.19
CA LYS A 131 3.45 -18.90 -4.33
C LYS A 131 3.04 -18.06 -5.54
N CYS A 132 3.39 -16.78 -5.56
CA CYS A 132 3.01 -15.81 -6.59
C CYS A 132 1.50 -15.71 -6.82
N THR A 133 0.69 -15.99 -5.78
CA THR A 133 -0.77 -15.88 -5.83
C THR A 133 -1.20 -14.53 -5.28
N PRO A 134 -2.16 -13.83 -5.92
CA PRO A 134 -2.68 -12.59 -5.40
C PRO A 134 -3.28 -12.76 -4.00
N MET A 135 -2.76 -11.98 -3.05
CA MET A 135 -3.22 -11.95 -1.67
C MET A 135 -4.58 -11.24 -1.50
N GLY A 136 -5.17 -10.74 -2.58
CA GLY A 136 -6.38 -9.91 -2.54
C GLY A 136 -6.15 -8.49 -2.04
N LEU A 137 -4.92 -8.14 -1.66
CA LEU A 137 -4.52 -6.82 -1.18
C LEU A 137 -3.75 -6.06 -2.27
N GLN A 138 -4.03 -4.77 -2.39
CA GLN A 138 -3.34 -3.86 -3.30
C GLN A 138 -2.67 -2.76 -2.49
N GLY A 139 -1.47 -2.36 -2.92
CA GLY A 139 -0.79 -1.19 -2.41
C GLY A 139 -0.49 -0.18 -3.51
N LEU A 140 -0.18 1.04 -3.09
CA LEU A 140 0.18 2.14 -3.97
C LEU A 140 1.67 2.45 -3.80
N VAL A 141 2.40 2.48 -4.91
CA VAL A 141 3.74 3.06 -5.00
C VAL A 141 3.60 4.47 -5.54
N HIS A 142 3.87 5.47 -4.73
CA HIS A 142 3.83 6.87 -5.18
C HIS A 142 4.99 7.15 -6.16
N LYS A 143 4.82 8.11 -7.08
CA LYS A 143 5.86 8.46 -8.08
C LYS A 143 7.24 8.72 -7.48
N LYS A 144 7.27 9.32 -6.28
CA LYS A 144 8.49 9.63 -5.50
C LYS A 144 9.18 8.40 -4.90
N GLU A 145 8.43 7.33 -4.72
CA GLU A 145 8.86 6.06 -4.14
C GLU A 145 9.26 5.04 -5.21
N LEU A 146 9.19 5.40 -6.51
CA LEU A 146 9.59 4.54 -7.63
C LEU A 146 11.12 4.46 -7.78
N SER A 147 11.83 5.59 -7.64
CA SER A 147 13.28 5.67 -7.85
C SER A 147 13.90 6.80 -7.04
N TRP A 148 15.21 6.69 -6.78
CA TRP A 148 16.05 7.77 -6.25
C TRP A 148 16.29 8.88 -7.28
N ASP A 149 16.19 8.57 -8.57
CA ASP A 149 16.35 9.53 -9.66
C ASP A 149 15.05 10.28 -9.96
N MET A 150 15.18 11.40 -10.69
CA MET A 150 14.02 12.15 -11.16
C MET A 150 13.23 11.32 -12.19
N VAL A 151 12.03 10.90 -11.79
CA VAL A 151 11.12 10.14 -12.66
C VAL A 151 10.21 11.09 -13.42
N MET A 152 10.29 11.10 -14.75
CA MET A 152 9.40 11.90 -15.60
C MET A 152 8.02 11.24 -15.72
N THR A 153 7.98 9.96 -16.11
CA THR A 153 6.74 9.18 -16.21
C THR A 153 6.87 7.86 -15.45
N VAL A 154 5.76 7.32 -14.96
CA VAL A 154 5.77 6.09 -14.15
C VAL A 154 6.16 4.88 -15.01
N GLU A 155 5.75 4.91 -16.27
CA GLU A 155 6.01 3.91 -17.32
C GLU A 155 7.50 3.71 -17.61
N ASP A 156 8.33 4.73 -17.36
CA ASP A 156 9.79 4.64 -17.53
C ASP A 156 10.42 3.70 -16.50
N VAL A 157 9.79 3.51 -15.34
CA VAL A 157 10.33 2.73 -14.23
C VAL A 157 9.66 1.36 -14.11
N VAL A 158 8.35 1.29 -14.32
CA VAL A 158 7.55 0.07 -14.16
C VAL A 158 6.57 -0.12 -15.30
N ARG A 159 6.28 -1.37 -15.64
CA ARG A 159 5.34 -1.75 -16.70
C ARG A 159 4.11 -2.47 -16.13
N LEU A 160 2.97 -2.34 -16.80
CA LEU A 160 1.78 -3.13 -16.51
C LEU A 160 2.09 -4.63 -16.60
N GLY A 161 1.66 -5.40 -15.60
CA GLY A 161 1.91 -6.84 -15.46
C GLY A 161 3.32 -7.21 -14.97
N GLN A 162 4.18 -6.22 -14.70
CA GLN A 162 5.53 -6.49 -14.19
C GLN A 162 5.46 -6.94 -12.72
N VAL A 163 6.16 -8.03 -12.41
CA VAL A 163 6.40 -8.45 -11.01
C VAL A 163 7.62 -7.72 -10.48
N VAL A 164 7.46 -7.03 -9.36
CA VAL A 164 8.49 -6.24 -8.68
C VAL A 164 8.53 -6.59 -7.20
N ASP A 165 9.72 -6.56 -6.61
CA ASP A 165 9.85 -6.51 -5.16
C ASP A 165 9.52 -5.08 -4.70
N VAL A 166 8.81 -4.92 -3.59
CA VAL A 166 8.44 -3.62 -3.00
C VAL A 166 8.60 -3.68 -1.49
N LYS A 167 9.00 -2.57 -0.87
CA LYS A 167 9.06 -2.43 0.58
C LYS A 167 7.80 -1.75 1.10
N VAL A 168 7.23 -2.29 2.17
CA VAL A 168 6.10 -1.69 2.88
C VAL A 168 6.60 -0.49 3.69
N ILE A 169 6.12 0.71 3.38
CA ILE A 169 6.49 1.95 4.09
C ILE A 169 5.41 2.44 5.04
N GLY A 170 4.18 1.97 4.89
CA GLY A 170 3.07 2.33 5.77
C GLY A 170 1.87 1.44 5.55
N VAL A 171 1.18 1.08 6.63
CA VAL A 171 -0.02 0.23 6.56
C VAL A 171 -1.19 0.94 7.23
N ASP A 172 -2.17 1.37 6.44
CA ASP A 172 -3.44 1.86 6.96
C ASP A 172 -4.45 0.71 7.04
N ARG A 173 -4.59 0.15 8.25
CA ARG A 173 -5.53 -0.95 8.51
C ARG A 173 -6.99 -0.53 8.45
N THR A 174 -7.29 0.76 8.65
CA THR A 174 -8.67 1.26 8.62
C THR A 174 -9.18 1.39 7.20
N ARG A 175 -8.34 1.91 6.30
CA ARG A 175 -8.66 2.10 4.88
C ARG A 175 -8.25 0.92 3.99
N ARG A 176 -7.61 -0.10 4.58
CA ARG A 176 -7.00 -1.24 3.87
C ARG A 176 -6.07 -0.79 2.75
N ASN A 177 -5.31 0.26 3.01
CA ASN A 177 -4.37 0.83 2.06
C ASN A 177 -2.94 0.54 2.52
N VAL A 178 -2.09 0.10 1.59
CA VAL A 178 -0.68 -0.17 1.85
C VAL A 178 0.14 0.78 1.00
N SER A 179 0.97 1.59 1.67
CA SER A 179 1.95 2.43 0.99
C SER A 179 3.21 1.61 0.74
N LEU A 180 3.66 1.59 -0.50
CA LEU A 180 4.77 0.77 -0.98
C LEU A 180 5.88 1.64 -1.57
N SER A 181 7.11 1.13 -1.54
CA SER A 181 8.27 1.80 -2.10
C SER A 181 9.21 0.84 -2.83
N LEU A 182 9.56 1.17 -4.06
CA LEU A 182 10.63 0.51 -4.83
C LEU A 182 12.00 1.11 -4.47
N ARG A 183 12.02 2.42 -4.22
CA ARG A 183 13.20 3.18 -3.85
C ARG A 183 13.82 2.66 -2.55
N ALA A 184 13.01 2.38 -1.54
CA ALA A 184 13.46 1.95 -0.21
C ALA A 184 14.08 0.53 -0.16
N LEU A 185 14.10 -0.21 -1.29
CA LEU A 185 14.83 -1.46 -1.44
C LEU A 185 16.32 -1.26 -1.70
N LYS A 186 16.67 -0.13 -2.31
CA LYS A 186 18.06 0.25 -2.56
C LYS A 186 18.48 1.24 -1.49
N ALA A 187 19.71 1.09 -1.00
CA ALA A 187 20.31 2.10 -0.13
C ALA A 187 20.34 3.44 -0.87
N ASP A 188 20.20 4.53 -0.12
CA ASP A 188 20.39 5.86 -0.66
C ASP A 188 21.84 5.97 -1.17
N PRO A 189 22.07 6.17 -2.49
CA PRO A 189 23.42 6.28 -3.04
C PRO A 189 24.20 7.44 -2.41
N LEU A 190 23.50 8.44 -1.89
CA LEU A 190 24.12 9.55 -1.18
C LEU A 190 24.69 9.10 0.17
N MET A 191 24.01 8.25 0.95
CA MET A 191 24.47 7.91 2.30
C MET A 191 25.88 7.31 2.34
N GLU A 192 26.28 6.58 1.31
CA GLU A 192 27.62 5.99 1.20
C GLU A 192 28.68 6.99 0.71
N THR A 193 28.25 8.11 0.10
CA THR A 193 29.13 9.04 -0.61
C THR A 193 29.18 10.44 -0.02
N ILE A 194 28.31 10.81 0.94
CA ILE A 194 28.29 12.16 1.58
C ILE A 194 29.69 12.63 2.00
N GLU A 195 30.49 11.72 2.57
CA GLU A 195 31.85 12.05 3.05
C GLU A 195 32.85 12.27 1.90
N ASN A 196 32.60 11.67 0.74
CA ASN A 196 33.45 11.74 -0.45
C ASN A 196 33.09 12.90 -1.40
N GLN A 197 32.09 13.71 -1.03
CA GLN A 197 31.67 14.85 -1.84
C GLN A 197 32.71 15.98 -1.82
N GLU A 198 32.76 16.74 -2.92
CA GLU A 198 33.66 17.91 -3.03
C GLU A 198 33.08 19.11 -2.29
N TRP A 199 33.27 19.15 -0.97
CA TRP A 199 32.79 20.23 -0.14
C TRP A 199 33.58 21.54 -0.34
N ARG A 200 32.86 22.64 -0.54
CA ARG A 200 33.40 23.99 -0.72
C ARG A 200 32.79 24.95 0.29
N ALA A 201 33.57 25.92 0.75
CA ALA A 201 33.02 27.02 1.52
C ALA A 201 32.14 27.88 0.60
N THR A 202 30.91 28.13 1.03
CA THR A 202 29.96 29.02 0.36
C THR A 202 29.42 30.02 1.36
N SER A 203 29.00 31.19 0.88
CA SER A 203 28.21 32.14 1.67
C SER A 203 26.74 32.17 1.23
N GLU A 204 26.44 31.57 0.08
CA GLU A 204 25.09 31.51 -0.46
C GLU A 204 24.39 30.24 0.01
N VAL A 205 23.25 30.42 0.67
CA VAL A 205 22.42 29.32 1.14
C VAL A 205 21.10 29.35 0.36
N PRO A 206 20.69 28.25 -0.30
CA PRO A 206 19.42 28.19 -1.01
C PRO A 206 18.23 28.55 -0.12
N ALA A 207 17.25 29.28 -0.66
CA ALA A 207 16.10 29.78 0.09
C ALA A 207 15.30 28.67 0.82
N GLU A 208 15.20 27.49 0.22
CA GLU A 208 14.57 26.32 0.81
C GLU A 208 15.28 25.84 2.08
N ILE A 209 16.62 25.93 2.10
CA ILE A 209 17.44 25.56 3.25
C ILE A 209 17.37 26.64 4.33
N VAL A 210 17.29 27.92 3.95
CA VAL A 210 17.03 29.01 4.91
C VAL A 210 15.71 28.77 5.66
N LYS A 211 14.67 28.28 4.98
CA LYS A 211 13.39 27.89 5.63
C LYS A 211 13.61 26.78 6.67
N ILE A 212 14.39 25.75 6.36
CA ILE A 212 14.73 24.68 7.32
C ILE A 212 15.47 25.23 8.53
N VAL A 213 16.49 26.07 8.32
CA VAL A 213 17.27 26.68 9.38
C VAL A 213 16.35 27.44 10.35
N SER A 214 15.42 28.23 9.80
CA SER A 214 14.41 28.93 10.61
C SER A 214 13.52 27.98 11.44
N VAL A 215 13.07 26.87 10.86
CA VAL A 215 12.24 25.87 11.57
C VAL A 215 13.05 25.13 12.64
N LEU A 216 14.32 24.81 12.37
CA LEU A 216 15.23 24.20 13.34
C LEU A 216 15.49 25.13 14.53
N MET A 217 15.78 26.41 14.28
CA MET A 217 15.96 27.41 15.33
C MET A 217 14.73 27.59 16.23
N SER A 218 13.53 27.31 15.70
CA SER A 218 12.27 27.37 16.46
C SER A 218 11.95 26.08 17.22
N THR A 219 12.80 25.05 17.12
CA THR A 219 12.57 23.75 17.72
C THR A 219 13.21 23.66 19.11
N ALA A 220 12.42 23.27 20.11
CA ALA A 220 12.89 23.15 21.50
C ALA A 220 14.09 22.20 21.62
N GLY A 221 15.12 22.65 22.35
CA GLY A 221 16.37 21.91 22.56
C GLY A 221 17.48 22.23 21.56
N ILE A 222 17.18 22.96 20.47
CA ILE A 222 18.19 23.50 19.56
C ILE A 222 18.55 24.92 20.01
N SER A 223 19.84 25.18 20.17
CA SER A 223 20.37 26.46 20.64
C SER A 223 20.88 27.34 19.49
N ASP A 224 21.55 26.74 18.50
CA ASP A 224 22.06 27.45 17.32
C ASP A 224 22.12 26.53 16.10
N VAL A 225 22.01 27.12 14.91
CA VAL A 225 22.08 26.43 13.61
C VAL A 225 22.85 27.29 12.62
N ARG A 226 24.03 26.81 12.22
CA ARG A 226 24.93 27.53 11.32
C ARG A 226 25.13 26.77 10.00
N PRO A 227 24.80 27.38 8.85
CA PRO A 227 25.17 26.83 7.54
C PRO A 227 26.69 26.80 7.39
N GLY A 228 27.22 25.66 6.97
CA GLY A 228 28.63 25.43 6.71
C GLY A 228 28.95 25.32 5.23
N ARG A 229 29.79 24.33 4.89
CA ARG A 229 30.20 24.02 3.52
C ARG A 229 29.06 23.44 2.68
N GLN A 230 29.18 23.59 1.37
CA GLN A 230 28.23 23.09 0.37
C GLN A 230 28.96 22.16 -0.61
N ALA A 231 28.27 21.15 -1.09
CA ALA A 231 28.72 20.27 -2.17
C ALA A 231 27.61 20.09 -3.21
N GLU A 232 27.99 19.57 -4.38
CA GLU A 232 27.06 19.22 -5.44
C GLU A 232 27.07 17.72 -5.68
N GLU A 233 25.91 17.08 -5.55
CA GLU A 233 25.67 15.69 -5.88
C GLU A 233 25.55 15.52 -7.40
N LYS A 234 26.48 14.75 -7.97
CA LYS A 234 26.65 14.61 -9.43
C LYS A 234 25.80 13.50 -10.04
N SER A 235 25.45 12.47 -9.26
CA SER A 235 24.87 11.24 -9.79
C SER A 235 23.36 11.25 -9.79
N THR A 236 22.75 11.80 -8.74
CA THR A 236 21.30 11.69 -8.50
C THR A 236 20.70 13.03 -8.09
N VAL A 237 19.44 13.27 -8.43
CA VAL A 237 18.71 14.50 -8.06
C VAL A 237 17.61 14.14 -7.08
N ALA A 238 17.68 14.68 -5.86
CA ALA A 238 16.62 14.46 -4.89
C ALA A 238 15.30 15.06 -5.37
N GLN A 239 14.24 14.25 -5.32
CA GLN A 239 12.89 14.70 -5.65
C GLN A 239 12.25 15.53 -4.52
N ASP A 240 12.76 15.38 -3.30
CA ASP A 240 12.30 16.07 -2.10
C ASP A 240 13.49 16.66 -1.34
N LEU A 241 13.18 17.55 -0.41
CA LEU A 241 14.12 18.00 0.60
C LEU A 241 14.43 16.86 1.59
N GLU A 242 15.71 16.58 1.78
CA GLU A 242 16.18 15.49 2.64
C GLU A 242 17.12 16.02 3.72
N LEU A 243 17.05 15.45 4.92
CA LEU A 243 17.91 15.80 6.06
C LEU A 243 18.57 14.55 6.61
N TYR A 244 19.89 14.56 6.65
CA TYR A 244 20.72 13.48 7.15
C TYR A 244 21.46 13.91 8.40
N LEU A 245 21.42 13.07 9.44
CA LEU A 245 22.24 13.22 10.62
C LEU A 245 23.57 12.52 10.38
N THR A 246 24.68 13.25 10.45
CA THR A 246 26.00 12.64 10.25
C THR A 246 26.42 11.79 11.46
N LYS A 247 27.44 10.96 11.26
CA LYS A 247 28.07 10.21 12.37
C LYS A 247 29.04 11.08 13.18
N VAL A 248 29.43 12.24 12.65
CA VAL A 248 30.37 13.17 13.29
C VAL A 248 29.65 13.92 14.40
N GLU A 249 30.08 13.68 15.64
CA GLU A 249 29.60 14.41 16.82
C GLU A 249 30.51 15.61 17.04
N LEU A 250 29.90 16.78 17.18
CA LEU A 250 30.60 18.03 17.43
C LEU A 250 30.47 18.39 18.91
N PRO A 251 31.45 19.09 19.51
CA PRO A 251 31.33 19.53 20.89
C PRO A 251 30.07 20.39 21.09
N GLY A 252 29.07 19.84 21.78
CA GLY A 252 27.80 20.52 22.05
C GLY A 252 26.75 20.42 20.93
N GLY A 253 26.91 19.53 19.95
CA GLY A 253 26.00 19.47 18.82
C GLY A 253 26.22 18.34 17.80
N PHE A 254 25.57 18.48 16.64
CA PHE A 254 25.66 17.54 15.53
C PHE A 254 25.85 18.28 14.21
N ALA A 255 26.59 17.66 13.29
CA ALA A 255 26.56 18.06 11.88
C ALA A 255 25.39 17.34 11.17
N LEU A 256 24.62 18.11 10.42
CA LEU A 256 23.58 17.65 9.52
C LEU A 256 23.98 17.93 8.08
N VAL A 257 23.47 17.13 7.16
CA VAL A 257 23.51 17.44 5.73
C VAL A 257 22.09 17.59 5.23
N VAL A 258 21.79 18.74 4.65
CA VAL A 258 20.54 18.99 3.94
C VAL A 258 20.79 18.79 2.46
N ARG A 259 19.93 18.00 1.81
CA ARG A 259 19.91 17.87 0.36
C ARG A 259 18.69 18.55 -0.22
N SER A 260 18.91 19.46 -1.16
CA SER A 260 17.87 19.96 -2.07
C SER A 260 18.30 19.76 -3.51
N GLY A 261 17.62 18.86 -4.23
CA GLY A 261 18.00 18.46 -5.59
C GLY A 261 19.42 17.91 -5.65
N ARG A 262 20.33 18.65 -6.30
CA ARG A 262 21.77 18.35 -6.38
C ARG A 262 22.60 19.07 -5.32
N VAL A 263 22.03 20.03 -4.61
CA VAL A 263 22.78 20.80 -3.61
C VAL A 263 22.79 20.06 -2.28
N LEU A 264 23.98 19.86 -1.74
CA LEU A 264 24.21 19.40 -0.38
C LEU A 264 24.72 20.56 0.47
N GLN A 265 24.08 20.85 1.59
CA GLN A 265 24.47 21.90 2.52
C GLN A 265 24.72 21.29 3.89
N GLU A 266 25.92 21.49 4.43
CA GLU A 266 26.20 21.15 5.82
C GLU A 266 25.54 22.19 6.73
N LEU A 267 24.88 21.73 7.80
CA LEU A 267 24.41 22.55 8.91
C LEU A 267 25.06 22.06 10.20
N VAL A 268 25.70 22.96 10.94
CA VAL A 268 26.20 22.69 12.29
C VAL A 268 25.11 23.11 13.27
N VAL A 269 24.63 22.16 14.07
CA VAL A 269 23.54 22.39 15.02
C VAL A 269 24.04 22.20 16.43
N ASP A 270 24.00 23.25 17.23
CA ASP A 270 24.31 23.21 18.65
C ASP A 270 23.02 22.88 19.42
N THR A 271 23.04 21.80 20.19
CA THR A 271 21.85 21.25 20.84
C THR A 271 22.19 20.44 22.09
N SER A 272 21.28 20.47 23.06
CA SER A 272 21.32 19.61 24.24
C SER A 272 20.55 18.29 24.07
N LEU A 273 19.96 18.06 22.89
CA LEU A 273 19.17 16.87 22.59
C LEU A 273 20.05 15.63 22.42
N SER A 274 19.52 14.48 22.83
CA SER A 274 20.12 13.19 22.49
C SER A 274 20.03 12.92 20.99
N ARG A 275 20.86 12.01 20.47
CA ARG A 275 20.84 11.59 19.05
C ARG A 275 19.45 11.11 18.61
N ASP A 276 18.72 10.39 19.46
CA ASP A 276 17.40 9.86 19.11
C ASP A 276 16.30 10.93 19.18
N ASP A 277 16.38 11.85 20.14
CA ASP A 277 15.45 12.99 20.19
C ASP A 277 15.70 13.96 19.05
N MET A 278 16.96 14.11 18.62
CA MET A 278 17.32 14.87 17.44
C MET A 278 16.72 14.25 16.17
N LYS A 279 16.80 12.93 15.98
CA LYS A 279 16.12 12.25 14.86
C LYS A 279 14.62 12.53 14.86
N LYS A 280 13.95 12.43 16.01
CA LYS A 280 12.52 12.76 16.14
C LYS A 280 12.23 14.24 15.84
N ALA A 281 13.13 15.15 16.22
CA ALA A 281 13.03 16.57 15.89
C ALA A 281 13.14 16.79 14.37
N LEU A 282 14.12 16.18 13.71
CA LEU A 282 14.30 16.26 12.25
C LEU A 282 13.09 15.76 11.47
N THR A 283 12.49 14.64 11.87
CA THR A 283 11.26 14.13 11.25
C THR A 283 10.12 15.14 11.33
N ARG A 284 9.97 15.84 12.47
CA ARG A 284 8.95 16.90 12.64
C ARG A 284 9.25 18.16 11.84
N VAL A 285 10.52 18.49 11.64
CA VAL A 285 10.94 19.63 10.82
C VAL A 285 10.60 19.38 9.35
N LEU A 286 10.96 18.19 8.83
CA LEU A 286 10.64 17.78 7.47
C LEU A 286 9.13 17.84 7.18
N SER A 287 8.29 17.41 8.13
CA SER A 287 6.83 17.46 7.96
C SER A 287 6.23 18.87 7.97
N ARG A 288 6.96 19.88 8.44
CA ARG A 288 6.52 21.29 8.46
C ARG A 288 6.97 22.07 7.23
N VAL A 289 8.03 21.60 6.57
CA VAL A 289 8.62 22.28 5.43
C VAL A 289 7.98 21.82 4.11
N ARG A 290 7.51 20.56 4.06
CA ARG A 290 6.72 19.96 2.96
C ARG A 290 5.31 20.52 2.84
#